data_AF-A0A432EUH3-F1
#
_entry.id   AF-A0A432EUH3-F1
#
_cell.length_a   1.000
_cell.length_b   1.000
_cell.length_c   1.000
_cell.angle_alpha   90.00
_cell.angle_beta   90.00
_cell.angle_gamma   90.00
#
_symmetry.space_group_name_H-M   'P 1'
#
loop_
_entity.id
_entity.type
_entity.pdbx_description
1 polymer ?
#
loop_
_entity_poly.entity_id
_entity_poly.type
_entity_poly.pdbx_seq_one_letter_code
_entity_poly.pdbx_strand_id
1 'polypeptide(L)'
;MNPYNRPTVSAIVVNYNAGAFLGLCIERIRKSTPAVELIVVDNHSRDISKIWALGCNGRQNEKYIQNDRNLGFSAAVNIGASVASGDILVVINPDCLVWPHTIDRLCRLLKDQQEVGLVGGLVFGIHGREQAGCRRHDVTLIRTIGKMLGKFFPLRNMPTIDMTNEPMPQDSIDVDAVSGSFFAIRKSLYNELGGMDEDYFLHFEDLDLCRRVREAGSKVVFNPGVSAVHVGAVSSGVNSVEIARHKHHSLMTYFRKHSNRHSFAAYAISLMSQSHLKVKSLADLAKPEASCGKDPGQFEGSWPETNGNGVLVIGAQSRLVRSVVMRLAARGYVVFVETTDPQTAPRIPRVTWITSEYTAKVPDRDWPEFSCIICLGSADRLTTYQQRFAHRAFSLQLLLETRVEAKAVEQNSTDEKPPVSETTAGWLERGPFVLQSWLNHVSHKNYTNLHNNNMLDSISDSNSQHQFLIDGHQRVHVDDISELCLDALVGINEQVAEASTHHILKDCLGRFSRRIRPLYN
;
A
#
# COMPACT_ATOMS: atom_id res chain seq x y z
N MET A 1 5.15 19.83 42.18
CA MET A 1 5.50 20.04 40.76
C MET A 1 5.17 18.76 40.01
N ASN A 2 4.81 18.81 38.73
CA ASN A 2 4.96 17.67 37.83
C ASN A 2 5.38 18.21 36.45
N PRO A 3 6.67 18.13 36.08
CA PRO A 3 7.16 18.76 34.86
C PRO A 3 6.61 18.03 33.63
N TYR A 4 6.31 18.80 32.59
CA TYR A 4 5.71 18.35 31.33
C TYR A 4 6.30 17.02 30.83
N ASN A 5 5.43 16.04 30.60
CA ASN A 5 5.82 14.72 30.15
C ASN A 5 6.49 14.83 28.76
N ARG A 6 7.82 14.77 28.74
CA ARG A 6 8.67 14.89 27.54
C ARG A 6 8.18 13.88 26.48
N PRO A 7 7.91 14.30 25.23
CA PRO A 7 7.44 13.37 24.21
C PRO A 7 8.54 12.33 23.99
N THR A 8 8.20 11.04 24.13
CA THR A 8 9.17 9.93 24.04
C THR A 8 9.57 9.60 22.62
N VAL A 9 8.88 10.17 21.62
CA VAL A 9 9.07 9.92 20.19
C VAL A 9 9.08 11.26 19.44
N SER A 10 10.05 11.44 18.54
CA SER A 10 10.10 12.55 17.57
C SER A 10 10.02 12.03 16.15
N ALA A 11 9.00 12.46 15.40
CA ALA A 11 8.90 12.29 13.97
C ALA A 11 9.71 13.39 13.25
N ILE A 12 10.67 13.00 12.42
CA ILE A 12 11.52 13.90 11.62
C ILE A 12 11.10 13.78 10.15
N VAL A 13 10.73 14.91 9.54
CA VAL A 13 10.30 15.01 8.15
C VAL A 13 11.23 15.96 7.40
N VAL A 14 11.98 15.44 6.44
CA VAL A 14 12.82 16.25 5.54
C VAL A 14 12.01 16.67 4.31
N ASN A 15 11.77 17.96 4.15
CA ASN A 15 11.02 18.49 3.02
C ASN A 15 11.94 19.03 1.91
N TYR A 16 11.66 18.65 0.66
CA TYR A 16 12.20 19.32 -0.52
C TYR A 16 11.21 19.26 -1.69
N ASN A 17 10.56 20.40 -1.96
CA ASN A 17 9.59 20.60 -3.05
C ASN A 17 8.49 19.50 -3.14
N ALA A 18 7.96 19.05 -1.99
CA ALA A 18 7.03 17.93 -1.91
C ALA A 18 5.55 18.28 -2.23
N GLY A 19 5.28 19.50 -2.72
CA GLY A 19 3.94 19.97 -3.03
C GLY A 19 2.96 19.90 -1.83
N ALA A 20 1.74 19.45 -2.10
CA ALA A 20 0.71 19.27 -1.08
C ALA A 20 0.89 18.01 -0.22
N PHE A 21 1.77 17.06 -0.60
CA PHE A 21 1.95 15.82 0.15
C PHE A 21 2.53 16.07 1.55
N LEU A 22 3.37 17.10 1.73
CA LEU A 22 3.84 17.50 3.05
C LEU A 22 2.68 17.88 3.99
N GLY A 23 1.66 18.61 3.48
CA GLY A 23 0.47 18.96 4.25
C GLY A 23 -0.28 17.72 4.73
N LEU A 24 -0.45 16.72 3.85
CA LEU A 24 -1.05 15.43 4.20
C LEU A 24 -0.19 14.64 5.20
N CYS A 25 1.13 14.63 5.04
CA CYS A 25 2.06 13.98 5.98
C CYS A 25 1.98 14.61 7.39
N ILE A 26 2.01 15.95 7.47
CA ILE A 26 1.86 16.71 8.72
C ILE A 26 0.49 16.43 9.37
N GLU A 27 -0.60 16.46 8.60
CA GLU A 27 -1.95 16.08 9.04
C GLU A 27 -2.00 14.68 9.65
N ARG A 28 -1.31 13.70 9.05
CA ARG A 28 -1.25 12.33 9.59
C ARG A 28 -0.42 12.22 10.86
N ILE A 29 0.74 12.86 10.93
CA ILE A 29 1.61 12.80 12.12
C ILE A 29 0.91 13.49 13.30
N ARG A 30 0.23 14.63 13.08
CA ARG A 30 -0.60 15.31 14.10
C ARG A 30 -1.75 14.44 14.64
N LYS A 31 -2.22 13.45 13.88
CA LYS A 31 -3.28 12.49 14.28
C LYS A 31 -2.72 11.23 14.95
N SER A 32 -1.43 11.17 15.27
CA SER A 32 -0.80 10.03 15.97
C SER A 32 -1.35 9.83 17.38
N THR A 33 -1.50 8.58 17.80
CA THR A 33 -1.99 8.18 19.12
C THR A 33 -1.05 7.15 19.77
N PRO A 34 -0.33 7.51 20.86
CA PRO A 34 -0.19 8.85 21.44
C PRO A 34 0.43 9.88 20.49
N ALA A 35 0.23 11.16 20.80
CA ALA A 35 0.87 12.26 20.09
C ALA A 35 2.40 12.21 20.22
N VAL A 36 3.09 12.67 19.17
CA VAL A 36 4.55 12.68 19.06
C VAL A 36 5.04 14.11 18.81
N GLU A 37 6.33 14.36 19.04
CA GLU A 37 6.94 15.60 18.54
C GLU A 37 7.08 15.54 17.01
N LEU A 38 6.78 16.63 16.31
CA LEU A 38 6.94 16.75 14.86
C LEU A 38 8.03 17.77 14.52
N ILE A 39 9.01 17.37 13.70
CA ILE A 39 10.17 18.19 13.33
C ILE A 39 10.27 18.23 11.80
N VAL A 40 9.93 19.37 11.21
CA VAL A 40 10.00 19.57 9.75
C VAL A 40 11.27 20.35 9.41
N VAL A 41 12.16 19.73 8.64
CA VAL A 41 13.42 20.32 8.17
C VAL A 41 13.30 20.59 6.67
N ASP A 42 13.19 21.85 6.28
CA ASP A 42 13.03 22.28 4.89
C ASP A 42 14.38 22.54 4.22
N ASN A 43 14.70 21.76 3.19
CA ASN A 43 15.92 21.83 2.40
C ASN A 43 15.85 22.94 1.32
N HIS A 44 15.40 24.13 1.70
CA HIS A 44 15.22 25.30 0.83
C HIS A 44 14.16 25.07 -0.28
N SER A 45 12.94 24.68 0.10
CA SER A 45 11.84 24.49 -0.87
C SER A 45 11.31 25.80 -1.42
N ARG A 46 10.78 25.75 -2.65
CA ARG A 46 10.27 26.91 -3.40
C ARG A 46 8.83 26.77 -3.88
N ASP A 47 8.19 25.65 -3.60
CA ASP A 47 6.79 25.38 -3.94
C ASP A 47 5.86 25.53 -2.71
N ILE A 48 4.61 25.09 -2.85
CA ILE A 48 3.59 25.14 -1.79
C ILE A 48 3.96 24.35 -0.52
N SER A 49 4.89 23.39 -0.58
CA SER A 49 5.31 22.62 0.60
C SER A 49 5.90 23.51 1.70
N LYS A 50 6.53 24.62 1.34
CA LYS A 50 7.05 25.60 2.30
C LYS A 50 5.95 26.22 3.18
N ILE A 51 4.74 26.42 2.66
CA ILE A 51 3.62 26.96 3.45
C ILE A 51 3.16 25.94 4.49
N TRP A 52 3.05 24.66 4.11
CA TRP A 52 2.73 23.58 5.04
C TRP A 52 3.79 23.44 6.15
N ALA A 53 5.08 23.56 5.80
CA ALA A 53 6.19 23.51 6.75
C ALA A 53 6.20 24.70 7.73
N LEU A 54 5.99 25.93 7.23
CA LEU A 54 5.83 27.14 8.05
C LEU A 54 4.64 27.02 9.02
N GLY A 55 3.59 26.29 8.63
CA GLY A 55 2.43 25.97 9.46
C GLY A 55 2.71 25.07 10.67
N CYS A 56 3.95 24.61 10.88
CA CYS A 56 4.40 23.96 12.12
C CYS A 56 5.04 24.95 13.12
N ASN A 57 5.40 26.16 12.70
CA ASN A 57 6.12 27.11 13.55
C ASN A 57 5.23 27.61 14.71
N GLY A 58 5.81 27.69 15.92
CA GLY A 58 5.13 28.18 17.13
C GLY A 58 4.06 27.26 17.72
N ARG A 59 3.86 26.04 17.19
CA ARG A 59 2.87 25.07 17.71
C ARG A 59 3.50 24.16 18.77
N GLN A 60 2.71 23.75 19.76
CA GLN A 60 3.19 22.90 20.84
C GLN A 60 3.63 21.52 20.31
N ASN A 61 4.82 21.07 20.71
CA ASN A 61 5.47 19.84 20.24
C ASN A 61 5.72 19.80 18.71
N GLU A 62 5.71 20.94 18.03
CA GLU A 62 6.08 21.03 16.61
C GLU A 62 7.29 21.98 16.44
N LYS A 63 8.18 21.65 15.51
CA LYS A 63 9.39 22.41 15.17
C LYS A 63 9.50 22.57 13.66
N TYR A 64 9.86 23.77 13.22
CA TYR A 64 10.21 24.08 11.84
C TYR A 64 11.66 24.56 11.79
N ILE A 65 12.46 23.99 10.90
CA ILE A 65 13.82 24.43 10.57
C ILE A 65 13.87 24.66 9.06
N GLN A 66 14.45 25.78 8.63
CA GLN A 66 14.72 26.05 7.23
C GLN A 66 16.24 26.09 6.99
N ASN A 67 16.72 25.33 6.02
CA ASN A 67 18.09 25.43 5.54
C ASN A 67 18.20 26.49 4.43
N ASP A 68 19.36 27.14 4.30
CA ASP A 68 19.62 28.15 3.25
C ASP A 68 19.82 27.54 1.86
N ARG A 69 20.02 26.22 1.80
CA ARG A 69 20.17 25.41 0.58
C ARG A 69 19.71 23.98 0.86
N ASN A 70 19.53 23.18 -0.19
CA ASN A 70 19.36 21.74 -0.04
C ASN A 70 20.69 21.11 0.42
N LEU A 71 20.71 20.52 1.62
CA LEU A 71 21.88 19.85 2.22
C LEU A 71 21.92 18.33 1.94
N GLY A 72 20.91 17.79 1.26
CA GLY A 72 20.71 16.34 1.12
C GLY A 72 19.89 15.77 2.27
N PHE A 73 19.62 14.46 2.21
CA PHE A 73 18.75 13.78 3.17
C PHE A 73 19.45 13.58 4.52
N SER A 74 20.63 12.94 4.55
CA SER A 74 21.37 12.65 5.80
C SER A 74 21.55 13.88 6.69
N ALA A 75 22.11 14.97 6.14
CA ALA A 75 22.36 16.20 6.90
C ALA A 75 21.07 16.84 7.43
N ALA A 76 19.97 16.80 6.67
CA ALA A 76 18.69 17.32 7.14
C ALA A 76 18.04 16.43 8.22
N VAL A 77 18.21 15.10 8.16
CA VAL A 77 17.80 14.21 9.26
C VAL A 77 18.67 14.45 10.50
N ASN A 78 20.00 14.60 10.36
CA ASN A 78 20.92 14.93 11.46
C ASN A 78 20.52 16.24 12.16
N ILE A 79 20.21 17.29 11.39
CA ILE A 79 19.70 18.56 11.90
C ILE A 79 18.42 18.35 12.72
N GLY A 80 17.44 17.59 12.19
CA GLY A 80 16.21 17.26 12.92
C GLY A 80 16.46 16.44 14.18
N ALA A 81 17.35 15.46 14.12
CA ALA A 81 17.75 14.62 15.25
C ALA A 81 18.45 15.40 16.36
N SER A 82 19.27 16.41 16.01
CA SER A 82 19.97 17.24 16.99
C SER A 82 18.98 17.94 17.93
N VAL A 83 17.92 18.56 17.38
CA VAL A 83 16.89 19.29 18.13
C VAL A 83 15.79 18.39 18.71
N ALA A 84 15.75 17.10 18.35
CA ALA A 84 14.71 16.17 18.76
C ALA A 84 14.72 15.92 20.27
N SER A 85 13.54 15.92 20.89
CA SER A 85 13.35 15.65 22.31
C SER A 85 12.89 14.21 22.60
N GLY A 86 12.53 13.41 21.61
CA GLY A 86 12.24 11.98 21.75
C GLY A 86 13.46 11.14 22.13
N ASP A 87 13.21 10.04 22.83
CA ASP A 87 14.19 8.97 23.08
C ASP A 87 14.21 7.95 21.94
N ILE A 88 13.15 7.93 21.11
CA ILE A 88 13.08 7.28 19.80
C ILE A 88 12.92 8.35 18.72
N LEU A 89 13.74 8.26 17.68
CA LEU A 89 13.59 9.06 16.45
C LEU A 89 12.84 8.23 15.42
N VAL A 90 11.93 8.86 14.67
CA VAL A 90 11.18 8.22 13.57
C VAL A 90 11.34 9.08 12.33
N VAL A 91 12.03 8.58 11.31
CA VAL A 91 12.24 9.29 10.05
C VAL A 91 11.11 8.95 9.10
N ILE A 92 10.43 9.98 8.60
CA ILE A 92 9.24 9.88 7.75
C ILE A 92 9.42 10.80 6.55
N ASN A 93 9.40 10.24 5.34
CA ASN A 93 9.42 11.04 4.11
C ASN A 93 8.19 11.98 4.02
N PRO A 94 8.30 13.14 3.35
CA PRO A 94 7.23 14.14 3.28
C PRO A 94 6.01 13.67 2.47
N ASP A 95 6.10 12.50 1.84
CA ASP A 95 5.05 11.79 1.11
C ASP A 95 4.79 10.38 1.64
N CYS A 96 5.22 10.09 2.86
CA CYS A 96 4.73 8.95 3.64
C CYS A 96 3.46 9.33 4.41
N LEU A 97 2.42 8.50 4.32
CA LEU A 97 1.15 8.69 5.02
C LEU A 97 0.95 7.56 6.04
N VAL A 98 0.86 7.94 7.31
CA VAL A 98 0.71 7.05 8.47
C VAL A 98 -0.71 7.06 9.03
N TRP A 99 -1.12 6.00 9.74
CA TRP A 99 -2.35 5.98 10.54
C TRP A 99 -2.07 6.37 12.00
N PRO A 100 -3.10 6.74 12.80
CA PRO A 100 -2.92 7.11 14.21
C PRO A 100 -2.06 6.15 15.03
N HIS A 101 -2.23 4.84 14.85
CA HIS A 101 -1.49 3.79 15.56
C HIS A 101 -0.11 3.45 14.98
N THR A 102 0.23 3.94 13.78
CA THR A 102 1.40 3.48 13.00
C THR A 102 2.72 3.79 13.71
N ILE A 103 2.92 5.04 14.15
CA ILE A 103 4.19 5.46 14.75
C ILE A 103 4.44 4.73 16.08
N ASP A 104 3.44 4.67 16.97
CA ASP A 104 3.60 3.96 18.23
C ASP A 104 3.91 2.47 18.02
N ARG A 105 3.20 1.80 17.10
CA ARG A 105 3.43 0.38 16.81
C ARG A 105 4.83 0.12 16.25
N LEU A 106 5.36 1.00 15.41
CA LEU A 106 6.75 0.90 14.94
C LEU A 106 7.73 1.01 16.12
N CYS A 107 7.45 1.91 17.06
CA CYS A 107 8.27 2.13 18.25
C CYS A 107 8.18 1.03 19.32
N ARG A 108 7.19 0.12 19.29
CA ARG A 108 7.00 -0.90 20.35
C ARG A 108 8.19 -1.84 20.49
N LEU A 109 8.71 -2.40 19.40
CA LEU A 109 9.90 -3.24 19.45
C LEU A 109 11.12 -2.51 20.07
N LEU A 110 11.25 -1.20 19.85
CA LEU A 110 12.28 -0.36 20.48
C LEU A 110 12.00 -0.02 21.96
N LYS A 111 10.77 -0.20 22.46
CA LYS A 111 10.44 -0.13 23.89
C LYS A 111 10.67 -1.48 24.57
N ASP A 112 10.32 -2.56 23.88
CA ASP A 112 10.15 -3.90 24.46
C ASP A 112 11.41 -4.79 24.34
N GLN A 113 12.27 -4.59 23.33
CA GLN A 113 13.44 -5.43 23.02
C GLN A 113 14.71 -4.58 22.91
N GLN A 114 15.66 -4.73 23.84
CA GLN A 114 16.86 -3.88 23.92
C GLN A 114 17.87 -4.15 22.80
N GLU A 115 17.94 -5.38 22.32
CA GLU A 115 18.77 -5.81 21.19
C GLU A 115 18.34 -5.19 19.85
N VAL A 116 17.13 -4.64 19.76
CA VAL A 116 16.62 -3.96 18.57
C VAL A 116 17.08 -2.51 18.58
N GLY A 117 17.89 -2.15 17.59
CA GLY A 117 18.40 -0.80 17.39
C GLY A 117 17.51 0.05 16.47
N LEU A 118 17.08 -0.54 15.35
CA LEU A 118 16.36 0.13 14.27
C LEU A 118 15.22 -0.76 13.72
N VAL A 119 14.04 -0.19 13.49
CA VAL A 119 12.84 -0.90 13.01
C VAL A 119 12.24 -0.21 11.78
N GLY A 120 11.86 -0.99 10.76
CA GLY A 120 11.08 -0.52 9.61
C GLY A 120 9.76 -1.29 9.46
N GLY A 121 8.80 -0.68 8.76
CA GLY A 121 7.49 -1.29 8.47
C GLY A 121 7.30 -1.63 6.99
N LEU A 122 6.15 -2.23 6.68
CA LEU A 122 5.69 -2.45 5.31
C LEU A 122 5.33 -1.12 4.64
N VAL A 123 6.18 -0.65 3.72
CA VAL A 123 5.89 0.54 2.90
C VAL A 123 5.25 0.11 1.58
N PHE A 124 4.08 0.64 1.26
CA PHE A 124 3.39 0.32 0.01
C PHE A 124 3.13 1.56 -0.84
N GLY A 125 3.16 1.39 -2.16
CA GLY A 125 2.83 2.44 -3.12
C GLY A 125 1.35 2.78 -3.14
N ILE A 126 0.95 3.85 -3.82
CA ILE A 126 -0.44 4.36 -3.83
C ILE A 126 -1.53 3.36 -4.27
N HIS A 127 -1.16 2.31 -5.01
CA HIS A 127 -2.07 1.22 -5.42
C HIS A 127 -1.89 -0.06 -4.59
N GLY A 128 -1.08 0.00 -3.53
CA GLY A 128 -0.94 -1.07 -2.54
C GLY A 128 0.08 -2.18 -2.84
N ARG A 129 0.91 -2.04 -3.88
CA ARG A 129 2.10 -2.90 -4.06
C ARG A 129 3.17 -2.59 -3.00
N GLU A 130 3.85 -3.61 -2.48
CA GLU A 130 5.01 -3.41 -1.59
C GLU A 130 6.11 -2.67 -2.36
N GLN A 131 6.74 -1.66 -1.75
CA GLN A 131 7.82 -0.94 -2.41
C GLN A 131 9.13 -1.73 -2.40
N ALA A 132 9.87 -1.65 -3.51
CA ALA A 132 11.21 -2.21 -3.61
C ALA A 132 12.18 -1.51 -2.65
N GLY A 133 12.43 -2.15 -1.49
CA GLY A 133 13.38 -1.69 -0.48
C GLY A 133 12.85 -1.60 0.96
N CYS A 134 11.59 -1.97 1.24
CA CYS A 134 11.03 -2.00 2.60
C CYS A 134 11.85 -2.88 3.56
N ARG A 135 12.25 -4.03 3.05
CA ARG A 135 13.08 -5.07 3.67
C ARG A 135 14.12 -5.50 2.64
N ARG A 136 15.39 -5.53 3.06
CA ARG A 136 16.54 -5.73 2.17
C ARG A 136 17.61 -6.60 2.80
N HIS A 137 18.29 -7.32 1.91
CA HIS A 137 19.58 -7.96 2.16
C HIS A 137 20.75 -6.97 1.98
N ASP A 138 21.91 -7.25 2.57
CA ASP A 138 23.11 -6.39 2.51
C ASP A 138 23.62 -6.22 1.06
N VAL A 139 24.18 -5.05 0.76
CA VAL A 139 24.62 -4.65 -0.58
C VAL A 139 25.94 -5.36 -0.92
N THR A 140 25.85 -6.48 -1.61
CA THR A 140 27.00 -7.18 -2.20
C THR A 140 27.07 -6.92 -3.71
N LEU A 141 28.25 -7.13 -4.31
CA LEU A 141 28.44 -6.99 -5.77
C LEU A 141 27.43 -7.86 -6.55
N ILE A 142 27.27 -9.13 -6.14
CA ILE A 142 26.37 -10.07 -6.83
C ILE A 142 24.90 -9.69 -6.68
N ARG A 143 24.46 -9.21 -5.50
CA ARG A 143 23.09 -8.69 -5.28
C ARG A 143 22.84 -7.40 -6.06
N THR A 144 23.86 -6.55 -6.21
CA THR A 144 23.81 -5.32 -7.04
C THR A 144 23.67 -5.65 -8.52
N ILE A 145 24.44 -6.64 -9.02
CA ILE A 145 24.33 -7.14 -10.40
C ILE A 145 22.95 -7.78 -10.63
N GLY A 146 22.47 -8.65 -9.74
CA GLY A 146 21.15 -9.26 -9.85
C GLY A 146 20.01 -8.23 -9.90
N LYS A 147 20.07 -7.20 -9.04
CA LYS A 147 19.11 -6.08 -9.05
C LYS A 147 19.17 -5.20 -10.32
N MET A 148 20.31 -5.17 -11.00
CA MET A 148 20.44 -4.48 -12.30
C MET A 148 19.92 -5.35 -13.45
N LEU A 149 20.37 -6.61 -13.54
CA LEU A 149 20.03 -7.52 -14.62
C LEU A 149 18.56 -7.93 -14.60
N GLY A 150 17.98 -8.16 -13.42
CA GLY A 150 16.58 -8.56 -13.23
C GLY A 150 15.52 -7.60 -13.80
N LYS A 151 15.92 -6.39 -14.21
CA LYS A 151 15.07 -5.42 -14.93
C LYS A 151 15.00 -5.63 -16.44
N PHE A 152 16.00 -6.29 -17.03
CA PHE A 152 16.14 -6.48 -18.47
C PHE A 152 16.00 -7.96 -18.85
N PHE A 153 16.50 -8.84 -17.99
CA PHE A 153 16.38 -10.29 -18.12
C PHE A 153 15.91 -10.84 -16.76
N PRO A 154 14.70 -11.42 -16.66
CA PRO A 154 14.24 -12.07 -15.43
C PRO A 154 14.97 -13.40 -15.23
N LEU A 155 16.27 -13.32 -14.95
CA LEU A 155 17.17 -14.43 -14.66
C LEU A 155 16.76 -15.06 -13.32
N ARG A 156 15.92 -16.10 -13.43
CA ARG A 156 15.41 -16.89 -12.33
C ARG A 156 16.57 -17.31 -11.41
N ASN A 157 16.44 -17.02 -10.12
CA ASN A 157 17.38 -17.36 -9.05
C ASN A 157 18.68 -16.53 -8.92
N MET A 158 18.87 -15.40 -9.63
CA MET A 158 19.93 -14.45 -9.23
C MET A 158 19.57 -13.75 -7.90
N PRO A 159 20.48 -13.67 -6.92
CA PRO A 159 20.22 -12.97 -5.66
C PRO A 159 20.13 -11.45 -5.91
N THR A 160 19.24 -10.78 -5.17
CA THR A 160 18.99 -9.33 -5.26
C THR A 160 19.10 -8.67 -3.88
N ILE A 161 19.00 -7.35 -3.83
CA ILE A 161 18.98 -6.56 -2.58
C ILE A 161 17.56 -6.55 -1.97
N ASP A 162 16.51 -6.52 -2.78
CA ASP A 162 15.13 -6.29 -2.31
C ASP A 162 14.38 -7.61 -2.04
N MET A 163 13.81 -7.76 -0.84
CA MET A 163 13.05 -8.94 -0.41
C MET A 163 11.57 -8.90 -0.87
N THR A 164 11.18 -7.93 -1.70
CA THR A 164 9.78 -7.62 -2.06
C THR A 164 9.04 -8.77 -2.77
N ASN A 165 9.79 -9.65 -3.45
CA ASN A 165 9.27 -10.85 -4.12
C ASN A 165 9.28 -12.10 -3.22
N GLU A 166 9.83 -12.02 -2.01
CA GLU A 166 9.77 -13.08 -1.01
C GLU A 166 8.39 -13.03 -0.29
N PRO A 167 7.87 -14.16 0.24
CA PRO A 167 6.65 -14.17 1.03
C PRO A 167 6.67 -13.14 2.16
N MET A 168 5.52 -12.61 2.55
CA MET A 168 5.42 -11.73 3.72
C MET A 168 5.61 -12.60 4.98
N PRO A 169 6.58 -12.31 5.87
CA PRO A 169 6.68 -13.01 7.14
C PRO A 169 5.44 -12.77 8.00
N GLN A 170 5.11 -13.73 8.87
CA GLN A 170 4.01 -13.59 9.84
C GLN A 170 4.43 -12.71 11.02
N ASP A 171 5.62 -12.96 11.55
CA ASP A 171 6.23 -12.21 12.66
C ASP A 171 7.24 -11.15 12.17
N SER A 172 7.75 -10.35 13.11
CA SER A 172 8.86 -9.44 12.82
C SER A 172 10.16 -10.22 12.65
N ILE A 173 10.96 -9.85 11.64
CA ILE A 173 12.19 -10.57 11.26
C ILE A 173 13.41 -9.65 11.26
N ASP A 174 14.57 -10.20 11.63
CA ASP A 174 15.86 -9.55 11.45
C ASP A 174 16.16 -9.42 9.93
N VAL A 175 16.60 -8.24 9.48
CA VAL A 175 16.97 -7.97 8.08
C VAL A 175 18.25 -7.13 8.02
N ASP A 176 18.94 -7.10 6.88
CA ASP A 176 20.17 -6.31 6.76
C ASP A 176 19.88 -4.79 6.65
N ALA A 177 18.74 -4.40 6.08
CA ALA A 177 18.26 -3.02 6.03
C ALA A 177 16.75 -2.87 5.78
N VAL A 178 16.19 -1.74 6.23
CA VAL A 178 14.81 -1.29 5.97
C VAL A 178 14.79 0.09 5.30
N SER A 179 13.67 0.49 4.68
CA SER A 179 13.60 1.72 3.86
C SER A 179 13.85 3.02 4.63
N GLY A 180 14.72 3.88 4.10
CA GLY A 180 14.94 5.24 4.64
C GLY A 180 13.71 6.16 4.65
N SER A 181 12.64 5.79 3.93
CA SER A 181 11.39 6.57 3.86
C SER A 181 10.50 6.44 5.10
N PHE A 182 10.65 5.37 5.89
CA PHE A 182 9.84 5.12 7.09
C PHE A 182 10.55 4.12 8.02
N PHE A 183 11.26 4.63 9.02
CA PHE A 183 11.92 3.81 10.06
C PHE A 183 11.99 4.51 11.42
N ALA A 184 12.19 3.73 12.48
CA ALA A 184 12.44 4.20 13.84
C ALA A 184 13.80 3.72 14.35
N ILE A 185 14.47 4.51 15.18
CA ILE A 185 15.76 4.19 15.82
C ILE A 185 15.85 4.80 17.22
N ARG A 186 16.54 4.14 18.16
CA ARG A 186 16.86 4.73 19.48
C ARG A 186 17.71 5.99 19.31
N LYS A 187 17.38 7.10 19.95
CA LYS A 187 18.20 8.34 19.87
C LYS A 187 19.60 8.13 20.45
N SER A 188 19.74 7.31 21.50
CA SER A 188 21.04 6.93 22.06
C SER A 188 21.96 6.30 21.00
N LEU A 189 21.50 5.22 20.35
CA LEU A 189 22.24 4.52 19.30
C LEU A 189 22.48 5.43 18.08
N TYR A 190 21.52 6.25 17.69
CA TYR A 190 21.69 7.21 16.59
C TYR A 190 22.83 8.20 16.88
N ASN A 191 22.89 8.73 18.11
CA ASN A 191 23.98 9.62 18.55
C ASN A 191 25.33 8.89 18.64
N GLU A 192 25.35 7.66 19.18
CA GLU A 192 26.55 6.82 19.31
C GLU A 192 27.18 6.51 17.95
N LEU A 193 26.35 6.22 16.94
CA LEU A 193 26.78 5.97 15.56
C LEU A 193 27.19 7.24 14.80
N GLY A 194 27.09 8.44 15.40
CA GLY A 194 27.36 9.71 14.73
C GLY A 194 26.28 10.16 13.74
N GLY A 195 25.05 9.61 13.83
CA GLY A 195 23.92 9.94 12.97
C GLY A 195 23.94 9.28 11.59
N MET A 196 23.26 9.91 10.62
CA MET A 196 23.34 9.53 9.21
C MET A 196 24.59 10.12 8.58
N ASP A 197 25.24 9.35 7.72
CA ASP A 197 26.52 9.73 7.12
C ASP A 197 26.31 10.76 6.00
N GLU A 198 26.96 11.92 6.13
CA GLU A 198 26.71 13.09 5.26
C GLU A 198 27.45 13.05 3.90
N ASP A 199 28.33 12.07 3.66
CA ASP A 199 28.83 11.81 2.29
C ASP A 199 27.70 11.29 1.37
N TYR A 200 26.59 10.83 1.93
CA TYR A 200 25.39 10.40 1.21
C TYR A 200 24.38 11.54 1.13
N PHE A 201 24.40 12.28 0.01
CA PHE A 201 23.40 13.33 -0.24
C PHE A 201 21.99 12.76 -0.46
N LEU A 202 21.87 11.62 -1.15
CA LEU A 202 20.59 10.93 -1.41
C LEU A 202 20.80 9.48 -1.89
N HIS A 203 19.98 8.57 -1.37
CA HIS A 203 20.05 7.11 -1.47
C HIS A 203 21.31 6.48 -0.84
N PHE A 204 21.16 5.27 -0.29
CA PHE A 204 22.17 4.46 0.41
C PHE A 204 22.58 4.95 1.81
N GLU A 205 22.22 6.18 2.22
CA GLU A 205 22.31 6.59 3.63
C GLU A 205 21.52 5.66 4.58
N ASP A 206 20.43 5.09 4.08
CA ASP A 206 19.57 4.15 4.80
C ASP A 206 20.23 2.76 4.95
N LEU A 207 20.87 2.28 3.89
CA LEU A 207 21.66 1.04 3.87
C LEU A 207 22.94 1.17 4.72
N ASP A 208 23.54 2.36 4.74
CA ASP A 208 24.72 2.68 5.54
C ASP A 208 24.39 2.71 7.03
N LEU A 209 23.33 3.43 7.43
CA LEU A 209 22.87 3.45 8.82
C LEU A 209 22.46 2.06 9.30
N CYS A 210 21.67 1.31 8.53
CA CYS A 210 21.27 -0.06 8.90
C CYS A 210 22.48 -1.00 9.05
N ARG A 211 23.54 -0.79 8.25
CA ARG A 211 24.77 -1.56 8.40
C ARG A 211 25.55 -1.17 9.64
N ARG A 212 25.73 0.13 9.93
CA ARG A 212 26.39 0.60 11.16
C ARG A 212 25.66 0.16 12.42
N VAL A 213 24.33 0.09 12.40
CA VAL A 213 23.51 -0.51 13.48
C VAL A 213 23.89 -1.97 13.72
N ARG A 214 23.99 -2.80 12.66
CA ARG A 214 24.43 -4.21 12.75
C ARG A 214 25.89 -4.35 13.21
N GLU A 215 26.78 -3.50 12.71
CA GLU A 215 28.21 -3.50 13.07
C GLU A 215 28.44 -3.05 14.54
N ALA A 216 27.54 -2.26 15.12
CA ALA A 216 27.47 -1.97 16.56
C ALA A 216 26.73 -3.06 17.38
N GLY A 217 26.48 -4.24 16.80
CA GLY A 217 25.87 -5.38 17.49
C GLY A 217 24.36 -5.28 17.76
N SER A 218 23.69 -4.24 17.23
CA SER A 218 22.24 -4.07 17.35
C SER A 218 21.51 -4.63 16.14
N LYS A 219 20.29 -5.16 16.35
CA LYS A 219 19.45 -5.67 15.27
C LYS A 219 18.79 -4.54 14.47
N VAL A 220 18.63 -4.80 13.17
CA VAL A 220 17.71 -4.11 12.27
C VAL A 220 16.53 -5.06 12.00
N VAL A 221 15.31 -4.60 12.25
CA VAL A 221 14.11 -5.47 12.20
C VAL A 221 13.07 -4.91 11.23
N PHE A 222 12.49 -5.80 10.42
CA PHE A 222 11.30 -5.51 9.62
C PHE A 222 10.05 -6.05 10.33
N ASN A 223 9.08 -5.17 10.58
CA ASN A 223 7.81 -5.52 11.23
C ASN A 223 6.66 -5.52 10.20
N PRO A 224 6.12 -6.69 9.80
CA PRO A 224 5.01 -6.76 8.83
C PRO A 224 3.69 -6.23 9.40
N GLY A 225 3.52 -6.22 10.73
CA GLY A 225 2.32 -5.78 11.45
C GLY A 225 2.18 -4.26 11.59
N VAL A 226 3.03 -3.49 10.90
CA VAL A 226 3.02 -2.03 10.83
C VAL A 226 3.25 -1.60 9.39
N SER A 227 2.33 -0.83 8.81
CA SER A 227 2.48 -0.32 7.45
C SER A 227 2.37 1.20 7.33
N ALA A 228 2.78 1.73 6.17
CA ALA A 228 2.62 3.12 5.76
C ALA A 228 2.47 3.23 4.23
N VAL A 229 1.66 4.18 3.75
CA VAL A 229 1.66 4.55 2.33
C VAL A 229 2.93 5.36 2.06
N HIS A 230 3.58 5.20 0.92
CA HIS A 230 4.57 6.15 0.40
C HIS A 230 4.25 6.43 -1.07
N VAL A 231 4.11 7.71 -1.43
CA VAL A 231 3.73 8.09 -2.80
C VAL A 231 4.90 7.90 -3.76
N GLY A 232 6.11 8.25 -3.32
CA GLY A 232 7.38 8.19 -4.02
C GLY A 232 7.52 9.27 -5.10
N ALA A 233 8.72 9.86 -5.21
CA ALA A 233 9.08 10.79 -6.29
C ALA A 233 8.13 12.01 -6.43
N VAL A 234 7.71 12.59 -5.31
CA VAL A 234 6.89 13.83 -5.29
C VAL A 234 7.69 15.11 -5.50
N SER A 235 9.00 15.10 -5.22
CA SER A 235 9.85 16.30 -5.25
C SER A 235 9.89 16.93 -6.64
N SER A 236 9.21 18.08 -6.78
CA SER A 236 9.06 18.77 -8.06
C SER A 236 10.37 19.45 -8.52
N GLY A 237 10.57 19.47 -9.84
CA GLY A 237 11.74 20.08 -10.49
C GLY A 237 13.04 19.27 -10.46
N VAL A 238 13.09 18.10 -9.81
CA VAL A 238 14.32 17.29 -9.71
C VAL A 238 14.55 16.46 -10.97
N ASN A 239 15.75 16.50 -11.55
CA ASN A 239 16.02 15.83 -12.81
C ASN A 239 16.19 14.31 -12.62
N SER A 240 15.50 13.53 -13.46
CA SER A 240 15.59 12.06 -13.56
C SER A 240 17.05 11.55 -13.65
N VAL A 241 17.91 12.20 -14.42
CA VAL A 241 19.34 11.86 -14.57
C VAL A 241 20.14 12.24 -13.32
N GLU A 242 19.80 13.34 -12.65
CA GLU A 242 20.46 13.83 -11.44
C GLU A 242 20.23 12.89 -10.25
N ILE A 243 18.98 12.43 -10.02
CA ILE A 243 18.65 11.38 -9.05
C ILE A 243 19.49 10.12 -9.31
N ALA A 244 19.70 9.75 -10.59
CA ALA A 244 20.55 8.63 -10.95
C ALA A 244 22.05 8.89 -10.71
N ARG A 245 22.54 10.13 -10.84
CA ARG A 245 23.92 10.50 -10.46
C ARG A 245 24.13 10.37 -8.96
N HIS A 246 23.24 10.92 -8.13
CA HIS A 246 23.31 10.77 -6.67
C HIS A 246 23.29 9.29 -6.28
N LYS A 247 22.32 8.52 -6.80
CA LYS A 247 22.22 7.08 -6.51
C LYS A 247 23.50 6.30 -6.81
N HIS A 248 24.18 6.63 -7.91
CA HIS A 248 25.44 5.98 -8.29
C HIS A 248 26.64 6.49 -7.50
N HIS A 249 26.70 7.79 -7.20
CA HIS A 249 27.73 8.34 -6.32
C HIS A 249 27.66 7.67 -4.93
N SER A 250 26.48 7.65 -4.34
CA SER A 250 26.20 7.00 -3.06
C SER A 250 26.50 5.50 -3.07
N LEU A 251 26.13 4.77 -4.13
CA LEU A 251 26.51 3.36 -4.32
C LEU A 251 28.05 3.18 -4.34
N MET A 252 28.78 4.07 -5.02
CA MET A 252 30.24 4.05 -5.03
C MET A 252 30.84 4.42 -3.66
N THR A 253 30.23 5.35 -2.91
CA THR A 253 30.62 5.67 -1.53
C THR A 253 30.41 4.47 -0.61
N TYR A 254 29.28 3.78 -0.71
CA TYR A 254 29.00 2.56 0.04
C TYR A 254 30.08 1.49 -0.18
N PHE A 255 30.43 1.17 -1.43
CA PHE A 255 31.49 0.20 -1.75
C PHE A 255 32.91 0.67 -1.42
N ARG A 256 33.14 1.96 -1.11
CA ARG A 256 34.42 2.48 -0.61
C ARG A 256 34.55 2.41 0.91
N LYS A 257 33.43 2.39 1.64
CA LYS A 257 33.35 2.30 3.11
C LYS A 257 33.19 0.85 3.56
N HIS A 258 32.21 0.14 3.00
CA HIS A 258 31.73 -1.19 3.43
C HIS A 258 32.31 -2.36 2.63
N SER A 259 33.26 -2.08 1.74
CA SER A 259 34.05 -3.06 0.99
C SER A 259 35.46 -2.52 0.81
N ASN A 260 36.42 -3.40 0.51
CA ASN A 260 37.81 -2.97 0.30
C ASN A 260 37.86 -1.92 -0.82
N ARG A 261 38.43 -0.75 -0.51
CA ARG A 261 38.48 0.46 -1.36
C ARG A 261 39.21 0.25 -2.70
N HIS A 262 40.03 -0.80 -2.80
CA HIS A 262 40.75 -1.22 -4.02
C HIS A 262 40.13 -2.46 -4.70
N SER A 263 38.96 -2.91 -4.24
CA SER A 263 38.31 -4.10 -4.78
C SER A 263 37.85 -3.92 -6.23
N PHE A 264 37.94 -5.01 -6.99
CA PHE A 264 37.34 -5.15 -8.32
C PHE A 264 35.85 -4.75 -8.34
N ALA A 265 35.13 -4.98 -7.23
CA ALA A 265 33.73 -4.58 -7.07
C ALA A 265 33.49 -3.08 -7.26
N ALA A 266 34.27 -2.23 -6.60
CA ALA A 266 34.12 -0.77 -6.70
C ALA A 266 34.43 -0.25 -8.12
N TYR A 267 35.40 -0.87 -8.81
CA TYR A 267 35.72 -0.55 -10.21
C TYR A 267 34.63 -1.01 -11.19
N ALA A 268 34.16 -2.26 -11.07
CA ALA A 268 33.09 -2.81 -11.88
C ALA A 268 31.78 -2.00 -11.71
N ILE A 269 31.46 -1.59 -10.48
CA ILE A 269 30.31 -0.74 -10.19
C ILE A 269 30.47 0.64 -10.83
N SER A 270 31.63 1.28 -10.76
CA SER A 270 31.89 2.55 -11.47
C SER A 270 31.60 2.45 -12.98
N LEU A 271 32.03 1.36 -13.64
CA LEU A 271 31.77 1.13 -15.07
C LEU A 271 30.28 0.87 -15.37
N MET A 272 29.60 0.08 -14.53
CA MET A 272 28.15 -0.16 -14.66
C MET A 272 27.35 1.14 -14.46
N SER A 273 27.71 1.95 -13.46
CA SER A 273 27.10 3.25 -13.18
C SER A 273 27.25 4.23 -14.33
N GLN A 274 28.45 4.36 -14.91
CA GLN A 274 28.70 5.21 -16.07
C GLN A 274 27.89 4.77 -17.29
N SER A 275 27.84 3.47 -17.58
CA SER A 275 27.04 2.92 -18.68
C SER A 275 25.54 3.17 -18.49
N HIS A 276 25.02 2.94 -17.28
CA HIS A 276 23.62 3.23 -16.95
C HIS A 276 23.29 4.73 -17.08
N LEU A 277 24.20 5.63 -16.68
CA LEU A 277 24.00 7.08 -16.86
C LEU A 277 23.96 7.50 -18.33
N LYS A 278 24.82 6.93 -19.18
CA LYS A 278 24.79 7.17 -20.64
C LYS A 278 23.47 6.70 -21.24
N VAL A 279 23.08 5.45 -20.98
CA VAL A 279 21.80 4.88 -21.45
C VAL A 279 20.61 5.70 -20.96
N LYS A 280 20.60 6.09 -19.67
CA LYS A 280 19.50 6.90 -19.11
C LYS A 280 19.44 8.30 -19.71
N SER A 281 20.58 8.96 -19.92
CA SER A 281 20.62 10.28 -20.54
C SER A 281 20.11 10.26 -21.99
N LEU A 282 20.40 9.18 -22.74
CA LEU A 282 19.87 8.99 -24.10
C LEU A 282 18.37 8.66 -24.07
N ALA A 283 17.92 7.83 -23.13
CA ALA A 283 16.51 7.48 -22.98
C ALA A 283 15.64 8.65 -22.49
N ASP A 284 16.17 9.54 -21.65
CA ASP A 284 15.45 10.74 -21.20
C ASP A 284 15.44 11.86 -22.28
N LEU A 285 16.41 11.89 -23.21
CA LEU A 285 16.35 12.70 -24.44
C LEU A 285 15.33 12.19 -25.46
N ALA A 286 14.99 10.90 -25.44
CA ALA A 286 14.07 10.26 -26.37
C ALA A 286 12.61 10.21 -25.90
N LYS A 287 12.31 10.76 -24.71
CA LYS A 287 10.94 10.83 -24.18
C LYS A 287 10.27 12.17 -24.54
N PRO A 288 9.00 12.17 -24.95
CA PRO A 288 8.18 13.38 -24.84
C PRO A 288 8.03 13.77 -23.36
N GLU A 289 7.71 15.04 -23.08
CA GLU A 289 7.54 15.58 -21.73
C GLU A 289 6.29 15.01 -21.03
N ALA A 290 6.40 13.76 -20.56
CA ALA A 290 5.38 13.08 -19.78
C ALA A 290 5.35 13.62 -18.34
N SER A 291 4.80 14.83 -18.17
CA SER A 291 4.51 15.44 -16.86
C SER A 291 3.35 14.70 -16.17
N CYS A 292 3.59 13.45 -15.77
CA CYS A 292 2.66 12.65 -14.97
C CYS A 292 2.64 13.18 -13.52
N GLY A 293 2.02 14.35 -13.35
CA GLY A 293 1.78 14.94 -12.04
C GLY A 293 0.96 13.98 -11.19
N LYS A 294 1.54 13.57 -10.06
CA LYS A 294 0.82 12.81 -9.03
C LYS A 294 -0.15 13.76 -8.34
N ASP A 295 -1.39 13.66 -8.77
CA ASP A 295 -2.51 14.51 -8.37
C ASP A 295 -2.81 14.33 -6.86
N PRO A 296 -2.61 15.36 -6.02
CA PRO A 296 -2.92 15.27 -4.59
C PRO A 296 -4.41 15.02 -4.31
N GLY A 297 -5.31 15.35 -5.25
CA GLY A 297 -6.74 15.07 -5.16
C GLY A 297 -7.09 13.57 -5.21
N GLN A 298 -6.12 12.70 -5.57
CA GLN A 298 -6.26 11.25 -5.38
C GLN A 298 -6.08 10.82 -3.91
N PHE A 299 -5.66 11.74 -3.02
CA PHE A 299 -5.25 11.46 -1.64
C PHE A 299 -5.91 12.41 -0.64
N GLU A 300 -7.25 12.54 -0.70
CA GLU A 300 -8.04 13.27 0.29
C GLU A 300 -8.00 12.60 1.68
N GLY A 301 -6.94 12.90 2.43
CA GLY A 301 -6.90 12.85 3.90
C GLY A 301 -6.80 11.46 4.54
N SER A 302 -7.57 10.47 4.11
CA SER A 302 -7.73 9.16 4.76
C SER A 302 -8.10 8.07 3.73
N TRP A 303 -8.46 6.87 4.19
CA TRP A 303 -9.50 6.14 3.46
C TRP A 303 -10.77 7.03 3.51
N PRO A 304 -11.49 7.29 2.41
CA PRO A 304 -12.64 8.19 2.45
C PRO A 304 -13.64 7.67 3.49
N GLU A 305 -14.16 8.54 4.36
CA GLU A 305 -15.11 8.12 5.41
C GLU A 305 -16.32 7.46 4.76
N THR A 306 -16.42 6.14 4.90
CA THR A 306 -17.42 5.38 4.16
C THR A 306 -18.78 5.48 4.80
N ASN A 307 -18.85 5.75 6.12
CA ASN A 307 -20.09 5.95 6.88
C ASN A 307 -21.12 4.84 6.59
N GLY A 308 -20.66 3.59 6.60
CA GLY A 308 -21.45 2.39 6.28
C GLY A 308 -21.62 2.08 4.79
N ASN A 309 -21.25 2.99 3.87
CA ASN A 309 -21.42 2.86 2.41
C ASN A 309 -20.13 2.45 1.67
N GLY A 310 -19.26 1.68 2.33
CA GLY A 310 -18.02 1.16 1.73
C GLY A 310 -18.25 -0.20 1.08
N VAL A 311 -17.82 -0.34 -0.18
CA VAL A 311 -18.02 -1.55 -0.99
C VAL A 311 -16.68 -2.03 -1.55
N LEU A 312 -16.33 -3.30 -1.31
CA LEU A 312 -15.20 -3.96 -1.95
C LEU A 312 -15.67 -4.74 -3.19
N VAL A 313 -15.21 -4.34 -4.37
CA VAL A 313 -15.47 -5.02 -5.64
C VAL A 313 -14.26 -5.87 -6.03
N ILE A 314 -14.48 -7.17 -6.15
CA ILE A 314 -13.48 -8.20 -6.49
C ILE A 314 -13.80 -8.68 -7.91
N GLY A 315 -12.85 -8.66 -8.84
CA GLY A 315 -13.09 -9.18 -10.19
C GLY A 315 -11.88 -9.17 -11.11
N ALA A 316 -12.12 -9.41 -12.40
CA ALA A 316 -11.17 -9.18 -13.48
C ALA A 316 -11.52 -7.87 -14.21
N GLN A 317 -10.51 -7.10 -14.66
CA GLN A 317 -10.77 -5.89 -15.45
C GLN A 317 -11.61 -6.21 -16.69
N SER A 318 -12.80 -5.63 -16.73
CA SER A 318 -13.87 -5.92 -17.68
C SER A 318 -14.81 -4.72 -17.77
N ARG A 319 -15.64 -4.63 -18.81
CA ARG A 319 -16.73 -3.65 -18.87
C ARG A 319 -17.73 -3.91 -17.75
N LEU A 320 -17.94 -5.17 -17.35
CA LEU A 320 -18.78 -5.51 -16.18
C LEU A 320 -18.31 -4.82 -14.90
N VAL A 321 -17.05 -5.05 -14.48
CA VAL A 321 -16.48 -4.37 -13.29
C VAL A 321 -16.60 -2.86 -13.45
N ARG A 322 -16.31 -2.31 -14.64
CA ARG A 322 -16.39 -0.87 -14.87
C ARG A 322 -17.82 -0.32 -14.74
N SER A 323 -18.85 -0.99 -15.25
CA SER A 323 -20.24 -0.51 -15.13
C SER A 323 -20.75 -0.61 -13.69
N VAL A 324 -20.47 -1.71 -12.99
CA VAL A 324 -20.76 -1.87 -11.55
C VAL A 324 -20.13 -0.74 -10.73
N VAL A 325 -18.82 -0.52 -10.90
CA VAL A 325 -18.06 0.50 -10.15
C VAL A 325 -18.57 1.92 -10.45
N MET A 326 -18.86 2.23 -11.72
CA MET A 326 -19.41 3.55 -12.11
C MET A 326 -20.80 3.80 -11.48
N ARG A 327 -21.70 2.81 -11.49
CA ARG A 327 -23.05 2.95 -10.89
C ARG A 327 -23.00 3.10 -9.37
N LEU A 328 -22.18 2.31 -8.70
CA LEU A 328 -21.96 2.41 -7.25
C LEU A 328 -21.43 3.79 -6.86
N ALA A 329 -20.37 4.28 -7.53
CA ALA A 329 -19.81 5.60 -7.28
C ALA A 329 -20.83 6.72 -7.52
N ALA A 330 -21.59 6.65 -8.62
CA ALA A 330 -22.62 7.62 -8.96
C ALA A 330 -23.80 7.66 -7.97
N ARG A 331 -24.13 6.54 -7.31
CA ARG A 331 -25.18 6.48 -6.27
C ARG A 331 -24.70 6.87 -4.86
N GLY A 332 -23.40 7.13 -4.68
CA GLY A 332 -22.83 7.61 -3.42
C GLY A 332 -22.06 6.58 -2.59
N TYR A 333 -21.78 5.38 -3.12
CA TYR A 333 -20.93 4.39 -2.45
C TYR A 333 -19.43 4.71 -2.61
N VAL A 334 -18.64 4.43 -1.58
CA VAL A 334 -17.17 4.49 -1.66
C VAL A 334 -16.69 3.10 -2.10
N VAL A 335 -16.00 3.02 -3.23
CA VAL A 335 -15.74 1.73 -3.90
C VAL A 335 -14.24 1.41 -3.90
N PHE A 336 -13.88 0.31 -3.28
CA PHE A 336 -12.52 -0.26 -3.35
C PHE A 336 -12.53 -1.36 -4.39
N VAL A 337 -11.60 -1.34 -5.35
CA VAL A 337 -11.63 -2.30 -6.47
C VAL A 337 -10.29 -3.01 -6.58
N GLU A 338 -10.31 -4.34 -6.46
CA GLU A 338 -9.13 -5.16 -6.69
C GLU A 338 -8.81 -5.24 -8.20
N THR A 339 -7.55 -4.99 -8.56
CA THR A 339 -7.08 -5.04 -9.95
C THR A 339 -5.62 -5.46 -10.07
N THR A 340 -5.28 -6.19 -11.13
CA THR A 340 -3.89 -6.57 -11.45
C THR A 340 -3.08 -5.40 -12.02
N ASP A 341 -3.73 -4.52 -12.79
CA ASP A 341 -3.15 -3.28 -13.34
C ASP A 341 -3.94 -2.04 -12.87
N PRO A 342 -3.53 -1.39 -11.76
CA PRO A 342 -4.15 -0.17 -11.29
C PRO A 342 -3.68 1.10 -12.03
N GLN A 343 -2.70 1.01 -12.94
CA GLN A 343 -2.12 2.18 -13.62
C GLN A 343 -2.94 2.58 -14.86
N THR A 344 -3.54 1.61 -15.54
CA THR A 344 -4.48 1.83 -16.65
C THR A 344 -5.92 2.03 -16.20
N ALA A 345 -6.20 1.84 -14.91
CA ALA A 345 -7.55 1.92 -14.36
C ALA A 345 -8.12 3.36 -14.43
N PRO A 346 -9.42 3.53 -14.74
CA PRO A 346 -10.00 4.86 -14.93
C PRO A 346 -10.10 5.64 -13.61
N ARG A 347 -9.74 6.93 -13.65
CA ARG A 347 -10.00 7.87 -12.55
C ARG A 347 -11.51 8.10 -12.44
N ILE A 348 -12.10 7.69 -11.33
CA ILE A 348 -13.53 7.86 -11.00
C ILE A 348 -13.59 8.41 -9.57
N PRO A 349 -14.35 9.49 -9.29
CA PRO A 349 -14.49 10.01 -7.93
C PRO A 349 -14.99 8.94 -6.97
N ARG A 350 -14.44 8.90 -5.75
CA ARG A 350 -14.83 7.97 -4.67
C ARG A 350 -14.59 6.48 -5.00
N VAL A 351 -13.72 6.20 -5.96
CA VAL A 351 -13.23 4.85 -6.31
C VAL A 351 -11.72 4.77 -6.10
N THR A 352 -11.25 3.76 -5.37
CA THR A 352 -9.81 3.48 -5.21
C THR A 352 -9.44 2.10 -5.75
N TRP A 353 -8.48 2.09 -6.67
CA TRP A 353 -7.97 0.87 -7.31
C TRP A 353 -6.75 0.33 -6.54
N ILE A 354 -6.89 -0.87 -5.99
CA ILE A 354 -5.90 -1.57 -5.16
C ILE A 354 -5.46 -2.87 -5.81
N THR A 355 -4.23 -3.32 -5.56
CA THR A 355 -3.73 -4.61 -6.07
C THR A 355 -4.09 -5.77 -5.16
N SER A 356 -4.13 -6.99 -5.74
CA SER A 356 -4.13 -8.24 -4.98
C SER A 356 -2.95 -8.38 -4.01
N GLU A 357 -1.87 -7.63 -4.27
CA GLU A 357 -0.71 -7.54 -3.39
C GLU A 357 -1.01 -6.71 -2.12
N TYR A 358 -1.79 -5.64 -2.23
CA TYR A 358 -2.33 -4.92 -1.06
C TYR A 358 -3.15 -5.89 -0.20
N THR A 359 -4.05 -6.61 -0.86
CA THR A 359 -5.05 -7.44 -0.19
C THR A 359 -4.45 -8.70 0.43
N ALA A 360 -3.29 -9.14 -0.05
CA ALA A 360 -2.47 -10.16 0.58
C ALA A 360 -1.60 -9.62 1.73
N LYS A 361 -0.87 -8.50 1.53
CA LYS A 361 0.25 -8.09 2.39
C LYS A 361 -0.10 -7.12 3.53
N VAL A 362 -1.10 -6.25 3.39
CA VAL A 362 -1.30 -5.13 4.33
C VAL A 362 -2.14 -5.55 5.55
N PRO A 363 -1.76 -5.17 6.80
CA PRO A 363 -2.51 -5.52 8.01
C PRO A 363 -3.98 -5.12 7.97
N ASP A 364 -4.87 -5.96 8.50
CA ASP A 364 -6.34 -5.78 8.38
C ASP A 364 -6.91 -4.58 9.16
N ARG A 365 -6.06 -3.93 9.98
CA ARG A 365 -6.31 -2.65 10.67
C ARG A 365 -6.02 -1.40 9.82
N ASP A 366 -5.20 -1.56 8.78
CA ASP A 366 -4.73 -0.51 7.88
C ASP A 366 -5.61 -0.47 6.61
N TRP A 367 -6.38 -1.54 6.38
CA TRP A 367 -7.42 -1.67 5.37
C TRP A 367 -8.58 -0.67 5.56
N PRO A 368 -9.23 -0.22 4.46
CA PRO A 368 -10.45 0.58 4.54
C PRO A 368 -11.61 -0.12 5.27
N GLU A 369 -12.55 0.68 5.76
CA GLU A 369 -13.84 0.20 6.28
C GLU A 369 -14.84 0.00 5.14
N PHE A 370 -15.33 -1.23 4.98
CA PHE A 370 -16.37 -1.59 4.02
C PHE A 370 -17.34 -2.58 4.66
N SER A 371 -18.62 -2.40 4.35
CA SER A 371 -19.75 -3.19 4.86
C SER A 371 -20.22 -4.24 3.84
N CYS A 372 -19.88 -4.05 2.57
CA CYS A 372 -20.26 -4.93 1.47
C CYS A 372 -19.07 -5.47 0.68
N ILE A 373 -19.18 -6.73 0.24
CA ILE A 373 -18.31 -7.34 -0.78
C ILE A 373 -19.17 -7.71 -2.01
N ILE A 374 -18.70 -7.37 -3.21
CA ILE A 374 -19.27 -7.82 -4.49
C ILE A 374 -18.18 -8.55 -5.28
N CYS A 375 -18.31 -9.87 -5.42
CA CYS A 375 -17.42 -10.69 -6.22
C CYS A 375 -18.00 -10.95 -7.62
N LEU A 376 -17.26 -10.53 -8.64
CA LEU A 376 -17.52 -10.65 -10.07
C LEU A 376 -16.46 -11.61 -10.64
N GLY A 377 -16.59 -12.90 -10.32
CA GLY A 377 -15.52 -13.90 -10.48
C GLY A 377 -15.90 -15.28 -9.96
N SER A 378 -14.94 -16.05 -9.46
CA SER A 378 -15.16 -17.38 -8.87
C SER A 378 -15.53 -17.33 -7.38
N ALA A 379 -16.19 -18.39 -6.91
CA ALA A 379 -16.48 -18.59 -5.48
C ALA A 379 -15.20 -18.61 -4.64
N ASP A 380 -14.12 -19.24 -5.11
CA ASP A 380 -12.84 -19.37 -4.39
C ASP A 380 -12.21 -18.01 -4.03
N ARG A 381 -12.36 -17.01 -4.93
CA ARG A 381 -11.95 -15.64 -4.62
C ARG A 381 -12.77 -15.08 -3.46
N LEU A 382 -14.11 -15.22 -3.48
CA LEU A 382 -14.92 -14.73 -2.36
C LEU A 382 -14.58 -15.48 -1.06
N THR A 383 -14.41 -16.79 -1.08
CA THR A 383 -13.99 -17.62 0.06
C THR A 383 -12.66 -17.14 0.67
N THR A 384 -11.69 -16.77 -0.18
CA THR A 384 -10.40 -16.22 0.26
C THR A 384 -10.58 -14.91 1.06
N TYR A 385 -11.47 -14.03 0.60
CA TYR A 385 -11.78 -12.77 1.29
C TYR A 385 -12.64 -12.97 2.54
N GLN A 386 -13.56 -13.95 2.52
CA GLN A 386 -14.34 -14.37 3.68
C GLN A 386 -13.45 -14.90 4.81
N GLN A 387 -12.44 -15.71 4.48
CA GLN A 387 -11.46 -16.21 5.46
C GLN A 387 -10.63 -15.07 6.05
N ARG A 388 -10.10 -14.15 5.21
CA ARG A 388 -9.33 -13.00 5.70
C ARG A 388 -10.16 -12.08 6.62
N PHE A 389 -11.38 -11.78 6.21
CA PHE A 389 -12.27 -10.85 6.92
C PHE A 389 -13.31 -11.55 7.79
N ALA A 390 -13.07 -12.78 8.24
CA ALA A 390 -13.95 -13.50 9.17
C ALA A 390 -14.18 -12.74 10.49
N HIS A 391 -13.28 -11.82 10.84
CA HIS A 391 -13.38 -10.92 11.99
C HIS A 391 -14.27 -9.68 11.74
N ARG A 392 -14.82 -9.48 10.54
CA ARG A 392 -15.68 -8.34 10.17
C ARG A 392 -17.14 -8.79 9.99
N ALA A 393 -18.07 -7.92 10.40
CA ALA A 393 -19.48 -8.06 10.05
C ALA A 393 -19.72 -7.41 8.67
N PHE A 394 -20.49 -8.08 7.81
CA PHE A 394 -20.86 -7.58 6.49
C PHE A 394 -22.39 -7.55 6.35
N SER A 395 -22.93 -6.45 5.84
CA SER A 395 -24.36 -6.27 5.56
C SER A 395 -24.78 -6.95 4.26
N LEU A 396 -23.86 -7.06 3.29
CA LEU A 396 -24.05 -7.83 2.07
C LEU A 396 -22.73 -8.42 1.57
N GLN A 397 -22.70 -9.71 1.35
CA GLN A 397 -21.71 -10.35 0.50
C GLN A 397 -22.43 -10.90 -0.72
N LEU A 398 -22.04 -10.49 -1.93
CA LEU A 398 -22.71 -10.85 -3.18
C LEU A 398 -21.71 -11.56 -4.11
N LEU A 399 -21.98 -12.82 -4.46
CA LEU A 399 -21.27 -13.52 -5.53
C LEU A 399 -22.11 -13.51 -6.79
N LEU A 400 -21.52 -13.02 -7.88
CA LEU A 400 -21.98 -13.20 -9.25
C LEU A 400 -20.94 -14.05 -9.97
N GLU A 401 -21.25 -15.33 -10.20
CA GLU A 401 -20.32 -16.22 -10.90
C GLU A 401 -20.21 -15.84 -12.37
N THR A 402 -19.10 -15.19 -12.71
CA THR A 402 -18.68 -14.94 -14.09
C THR A 402 -17.49 -15.81 -14.42
N ARG A 403 -17.67 -16.81 -15.29
CA ARG A 403 -16.58 -17.65 -15.86
C ARG A 403 -15.69 -16.89 -16.86
N VAL A 404 -15.51 -15.59 -16.62
CA VAL A 404 -14.64 -14.65 -17.35
C VAL A 404 -13.41 -14.45 -16.49
N GLU A 405 -12.54 -15.45 -16.45
CA GLU A 405 -11.23 -15.29 -15.83
C GLU A 405 -10.36 -14.39 -16.70
N ALA A 406 -9.56 -13.52 -16.06
CA ALA A 406 -8.50 -12.83 -16.78
C ALA A 406 -7.51 -13.89 -17.28
N LYS A 407 -7.15 -13.85 -18.57
CA LYS A 407 -6.12 -14.74 -19.13
C LYS A 407 -4.82 -14.57 -18.35
N ALA A 408 -4.51 -15.52 -17.47
CA ALA A 408 -3.14 -15.76 -17.03
C ALA A 408 -2.31 -16.07 -18.28
N VAL A 409 -1.11 -15.50 -18.37
CA VAL A 409 -0.17 -15.80 -19.47
C VAL A 409 0.60 -17.06 -19.12
N GLU A 410 -0.12 -18.19 -19.07
CA GLU A 410 0.48 -19.51 -19.04
C GLU A 410 0.44 -20.09 -20.47
N GLN A 411 1.57 -20.64 -20.89
CA GLN A 411 1.71 -21.31 -22.18
C GLN A 411 1.44 -22.79 -22.01
N ASN A 412 0.77 -23.40 -23.01
CA ASN A 412 0.54 -24.83 -23.19
C ASN A 412 -0.54 -25.49 -22.32
N SER A 413 -1.77 -25.45 -22.81
CA SER A 413 -2.63 -26.64 -22.87
C SER A 413 -3.41 -26.64 -24.19
N THR A 414 -3.76 -27.84 -24.67
CA THR A 414 -4.53 -28.06 -25.91
C THR A 414 -5.90 -28.63 -25.58
N ASP A 415 -6.91 -28.24 -26.36
CA ASP A 415 -8.27 -28.77 -26.39
C ASP A 415 -9.07 -28.76 -25.07
N GLU A 416 -9.72 -27.63 -24.80
CA GLU A 416 -11.12 -27.64 -24.37
C GLU A 416 -11.89 -26.43 -24.94
N LYS A 417 -13.23 -26.46 -24.91
CA LYS A 417 -14.09 -25.48 -25.60
C LYS A 417 -13.96 -24.06 -25.03
N PRO A 418 -14.13 -23.00 -25.86
CA PRO A 418 -13.88 -21.62 -25.44
C PRO A 418 -14.80 -21.18 -24.28
N PRO A 419 -14.25 -20.54 -23.24
CA PRO A 419 -15.03 -20.02 -22.11
C PRO A 419 -15.80 -18.74 -22.48
N VAL A 420 -16.66 -18.31 -21.55
CA VAL A 420 -17.43 -17.06 -21.66
C VAL A 420 -16.50 -15.88 -21.95
N SER A 421 -16.68 -15.22 -23.08
CA SER A 421 -15.92 -14.02 -23.45
C SER A 421 -16.80 -12.77 -23.36
N GLU A 422 -16.23 -11.67 -22.87
CA GLU A 422 -16.89 -10.36 -22.95
C GLU A 422 -16.83 -9.89 -24.40
N THR A 423 -17.97 -9.94 -25.09
CA THR A 423 -18.04 -9.54 -26.50
C THR A 423 -17.72 -8.05 -26.67
N THR A 424 -17.18 -7.66 -27.83
CA THR A 424 -16.90 -6.25 -28.17
C THR A 424 -18.16 -5.36 -28.14
N ALA A 425 -19.36 -5.97 -28.14
CA ALA A 425 -20.66 -5.32 -28.04
C ALA A 425 -21.23 -5.20 -26.60
N GLY A 426 -20.53 -5.66 -25.55
CA GLY A 426 -20.99 -5.49 -24.15
C GLY A 426 -21.97 -6.57 -23.64
N TRP A 427 -22.08 -7.69 -24.35
CA TRP A 427 -22.90 -8.84 -23.97
C TRP A 427 -22.05 -9.97 -23.41
N LEU A 428 -22.60 -10.68 -22.42
CA LEU A 428 -22.06 -11.92 -21.87
C LEU A 428 -22.88 -13.12 -22.36
N GLU A 429 -22.21 -14.10 -22.96
CA GLU A 429 -22.80 -15.36 -23.41
C GLU A 429 -22.69 -16.41 -22.29
N ARG A 430 -23.79 -16.63 -21.56
CA ARG A 430 -23.81 -17.32 -20.26
C ARG A 430 -23.69 -18.85 -20.38
N GLY A 431 -22.89 -19.45 -19.49
CA GLY A 431 -23.17 -20.80 -18.96
C GLY A 431 -24.24 -20.71 -17.85
N PRO A 432 -24.28 -21.62 -16.86
CA PRO A 432 -25.11 -21.37 -15.68
C PRO A 432 -24.62 -20.10 -14.96
N PHE A 433 -25.53 -19.15 -14.74
CA PHE A 433 -25.28 -17.97 -13.92
C PHE A 433 -25.73 -18.25 -12.47
N VAL A 434 -24.90 -17.92 -11.48
CA VAL A 434 -25.22 -18.06 -10.05
C VAL A 434 -25.22 -16.70 -9.35
N LEU A 435 -26.26 -16.42 -8.56
CA LEU A 435 -26.24 -15.39 -7.51
C LEU A 435 -26.21 -16.08 -6.14
N GLN A 436 -25.26 -15.70 -5.28
CA GLN A 436 -25.25 -16.12 -3.87
C GLN A 436 -25.09 -14.93 -2.92
N SER A 437 -25.72 -15.01 -1.75
CA SER A 437 -25.60 -14.02 -0.67
C SER A 437 -25.30 -14.64 0.70
N TRP A 438 -24.57 -13.91 1.54
CA TRP A 438 -24.29 -14.24 2.94
C TRP A 438 -24.48 -13.03 3.86
N LEU A 439 -24.88 -13.30 5.10
CA LEU A 439 -25.03 -12.37 6.22
C LEU A 439 -24.30 -12.94 7.43
N ASN A 440 -23.52 -12.10 8.14
CA ASN A 440 -22.88 -12.48 9.40
C ASN A 440 -23.56 -11.74 10.57
N HIS A 441 -24.48 -12.41 11.29
CA HIS A 441 -25.05 -11.85 12.53
C HIS A 441 -24.09 -12.04 13.72
N VAL A 442 -23.27 -11.02 14.00
CA VAL A 442 -22.43 -11.02 15.21
C VAL A 442 -23.29 -10.77 16.45
N SER A 443 -23.62 -11.85 17.17
CA SER A 443 -24.27 -11.71 18.49
C SER A 443 -23.26 -11.25 19.55
N HIS A 444 -23.53 -10.14 20.22
CA HIS A 444 -22.68 -9.64 21.30
C HIS A 444 -22.80 -10.53 22.55
N LYS A 445 -21.90 -11.52 22.70
CA LYS A 445 -21.68 -12.25 23.95
C LYS A 445 -20.19 -12.38 24.28
N ASN A 446 -19.76 -11.56 25.24
CA ASN A 446 -18.62 -11.72 26.14
C ASN A 446 -17.32 -12.32 25.57
N TYR A 447 -16.46 -11.48 24.99
CA TYR A 447 -15.03 -11.79 24.85
C TYR A 447 -14.31 -11.69 26.21
N THR A 448 -14.36 -12.78 26.99
CA THR A 448 -13.52 -12.96 28.19
C THR A 448 -12.98 -14.38 28.24
N ASN A 449 -11.65 -14.51 28.21
CA ASN A 449 -10.86 -15.74 28.32
C ASN A 449 -11.05 -16.79 27.21
N LEU A 450 -10.04 -16.96 26.35
CA LEU A 450 -9.60 -18.26 25.83
C LEU A 450 -8.19 -18.18 25.24
N HIS A 451 -7.18 -18.32 26.11
CA HIS A 451 -5.88 -18.85 25.70
C HIS A 451 -5.96 -20.38 25.80
N ASN A 452 -5.98 -21.08 24.66
CA ASN A 452 -5.27 -22.35 24.46
C ASN A 452 -5.46 -22.84 23.01
N ASN A 453 -4.51 -23.67 22.55
CA ASN A 453 -4.57 -24.31 21.24
C ASN A 453 -5.52 -25.52 21.23
N ASN A 454 -5.82 -26.01 20.02
CA ASN A 454 -6.56 -27.24 19.70
C ASN A 454 -8.08 -27.20 19.94
N MET A 455 -8.82 -26.59 19.00
CA MET A 455 -10.01 -27.28 18.46
C MET A 455 -10.35 -26.81 17.03
N LEU A 456 -10.24 -27.73 16.07
CA LEU A 456 -10.90 -27.65 14.78
C LEU A 456 -12.19 -28.48 14.90
N ASP A 457 -13.26 -27.90 15.45
CA ASP A 457 -14.61 -28.45 15.33
C ASP A 457 -15.71 -27.45 15.75
N SER A 458 -16.91 -27.64 15.20
CA SER A 458 -18.18 -26.96 15.49
C SER A 458 -18.15 -25.43 15.77
N ILE A 459 -17.94 -24.62 14.73
CA ILE A 459 -18.67 -23.35 14.57
C ILE A 459 -19.80 -23.58 13.55
N SER A 460 -20.92 -24.09 14.04
CA SER A 460 -22.17 -24.20 13.28
C SER A 460 -23.21 -23.29 13.92
N ASP A 461 -23.47 -22.10 13.36
CA ASP A 461 -24.76 -21.43 13.51
C ASP A 461 -24.97 -20.24 12.54
N SER A 462 -26.17 -20.16 11.97
CA SER A 462 -26.83 -18.94 11.44
C SER A 462 -26.37 -18.23 10.15
N ASN A 463 -25.39 -18.71 9.37
CA ASN A 463 -25.13 -18.13 8.03
C ASN A 463 -26.23 -18.51 7.01
N SER A 464 -27.10 -17.56 6.67
CA SER A 464 -28.19 -17.73 5.70
C SER A 464 -27.72 -17.62 4.25
N GLN A 465 -27.10 -18.69 3.73
CA GLN A 465 -26.73 -18.76 2.32
C GLN A 465 -28.00 -18.87 1.45
N HIS A 466 -28.14 -17.97 0.47
CA HIS A 466 -29.22 -18.02 -0.51
C HIS A 466 -28.65 -18.11 -1.92
N GLN A 467 -28.86 -19.23 -2.59
CA GLN A 467 -28.46 -19.46 -3.97
C GLN A 467 -29.66 -19.32 -4.90
N PHE A 468 -29.50 -18.52 -5.95
CA PHE A 468 -30.48 -18.42 -7.04
C PHE A 468 -29.81 -18.79 -8.37
N LEU A 469 -30.37 -19.81 -9.02
CA LEU A 469 -30.04 -20.23 -10.39
C LEU A 469 -31.04 -19.59 -11.35
N ILE A 470 -30.56 -19.14 -12.51
CA ILE A 470 -31.42 -18.71 -13.63
C ILE A 470 -31.10 -19.60 -14.82
N ASP A 471 -31.97 -20.56 -15.09
CA ASP A 471 -31.92 -21.40 -16.29
C ASP A 471 -32.39 -20.62 -17.53
N GLY A 472 -31.69 -20.84 -18.65
CA GLY A 472 -32.09 -20.35 -19.96
C GLY A 472 -30.94 -19.85 -20.83
N HIS A 473 -30.96 -20.21 -22.12
CA HIS A 473 -30.02 -19.69 -23.12
C HIS A 473 -30.40 -18.24 -23.52
N GLN A 474 -29.97 -17.26 -22.74
CA GLN A 474 -30.15 -15.83 -23.04
C GLN A 474 -28.85 -15.05 -22.83
N ARG A 475 -28.48 -14.20 -23.80
CA ARG A 475 -27.41 -13.20 -23.59
C ARG A 475 -27.94 -12.13 -22.63
N VAL A 476 -27.10 -11.68 -21.71
CA VAL A 476 -27.43 -10.56 -20.82
C VAL A 476 -26.45 -9.42 -21.07
N HIS A 477 -26.97 -8.19 -21.08
CA HIS A 477 -26.15 -6.99 -21.23
C HIS A 477 -25.46 -6.65 -19.91
N VAL A 478 -24.23 -6.14 -19.98
CA VAL A 478 -23.45 -5.73 -18.79
C VAL A 478 -24.23 -4.79 -17.87
N ASP A 479 -25.02 -3.88 -18.44
CA ASP A 479 -25.76 -2.89 -17.65
C ASP A 479 -26.84 -3.49 -16.76
N ASP A 480 -27.60 -4.49 -17.22
CA ASP A 480 -28.63 -5.15 -16.40
C ASP A 480 -28.05 -5.87 -15.18
N ILE A 481 -26.83 -6.41 -15.31
CA ILE A 481 -26.12 -7.05 -14.20
C ILE A 481 -25.60 -5.99 -13.23
N SER A 482 -25.07 -4.87 -13.74
CA SER A 482 -24.62 -3.76 -12.88
C SER A 482 -25.77 -3.05 -12.15
N GLU A 483 -26.96 -3.03 -12.75
CA GLU A 483 -28.20 -2.63 -12.09
C GLU A 483 -28.63 -3.64 -11.02
N LEU A 484 -28.54 -4.95 -11.29
CA LEU A 484 -28.83 -5.98 -10.27
C LEU A 484 -27.91 -5.85 -9.03
N CYS A 485 -26.62 -5.54 -9.23
CA CYS A 485 -25.70 -5.24 -8.12
C CYS A 485 -26.18 -4.04 -7.28
N LEU A 486 -26.64 -2.98 -7.94
CA LEU A 486 -27.09 -1.76 -7.28
C LEU A 486 -28.44 -1.96 -6.58
N ASP A 487 -29.41 -2.58 -7.24
CA ASP A 487 -30.73 -2.94 -6.70
C ASP A 487 -30.59 -3.79 -5.42
N ALA A 488 -29.68 -4.77 -5.42
CA ALA A 488 -29.42 -5.62 -4.27
C ALA A 488 -28.80 -4.85 -3.09
N LEU A 489 -27.80 -3.99 -3.36
CA LEU A 489 -27.13 -3.20 -2.33
C LEU A 489 -28.02 -2.11 -1.73
N VAL A 490 -28.77 -1.40 -2.59
CA VAL A 490 -29.69 -0.34 -2.18
C VAL A 490 -30.86 -0.92 -1.39
N GLY A 491 -31.47 -2.01 -1.87
CA GLY A 491 -32.61 -2.66 -1.18
C GLY A 491 -32.27 -3.18 0.23
N ILE A 492 -31.01 -3.54 0.48
CA ILE A 492 -30.53 -4.00 1.80
C ILE A 492 -30.17 -2.81 2.70
N ASN A 493 -29.66 -1.69 2.15
CA ASN A 493 -29.35 -0.49 2.93
C ASN A 493 -30.58 0.37 3.27
N GLU A 494 -31.63 0.37 2.43
CA GLU A 494 -32.79 1.27 2.59
C GLU A 494 -33.92 0.70 3.51
N GLN A 495 -33.80 -0.53 4.03
CA GLN A 495 -34.83 -1.12 4.90
C GLN A 495 -34.45 -1.25 6.38
N VAL A 496 -35.38 -0.83 7.23
CA VAL A 496 -35.39 -1.06 8.68
C VAL A 496 -36.49 -2.08 9.02
N ALA A 497 -36.12 -3.10 9.79
CA ALA A 497 -36.95 -4.00 10.62
C ALA A 497 -37.69 -5.22 10.03
N GLU A 498 -38.30 -5.24 8.83
CA GLU A 498 -39.30 -6.31 8.54
C GLU A 498 -39.06 -7.30 7.36
N ALA A 499 -38.45 -6.93 6.22
CA ALA A 499 -38.22 -7.92 5.16
C ALA A 499 -36.90 -8.69 5.35
N SER A 500 -36.92 -10.01 5.11
CA SER A 500 -35.69 -10.79 5.03
C SER A 500 -34.93 -10.48 3.74
N THR A 501 -33.60 -10.47 3.80
CA THR A 501 -32.72 -10.27 2.64
C THR A 501 -32.99 -11.25 1.50
N HIS A 502 -33.49 -12.46 1.81
CA HIS A 502 -34.00 -13.40 0.82
C HIS A 502 -35.10 -12.80 -0.07
N HIS A 503 -36.08 -12.10 0.52
CA HIS A 503 -37.18 -11.47 -0.21
C HIS A 503 -36.66 -10.32 -1.08
N ILE A 504 -35.79 -9.46 -0.52
CA ILE A 504 -35.17 -8.35 -1.25
C ILE A 504 -34.43 -8.87 -2.50
N LEU A 505 -33.58 -9.89 -2.35
CA LEU A 505 -32.83 -10.47 -3.47
C LEU A 505 -33.74 -11.17 -4.48
N LYS A 506 -34.77 -11.89 -4.02
CA LYS A 506 -35.79 -12.51 -4.89
C LYS A 506 -36.54 -11.46 -5.71
N ASP A 507 -36.84 -10.29 -5.13
CA ASP A 507 -37.50 -9.18 -5.82
C ASP A 507 -36.55 -8.46 -6.80
N CYS A 508 -35.28 -8.29 -6.44
CA CYS A 508 -34.25 -7.77 -7.35
C CYS A 508 -34.07 -8.69 -8.57
N LEU A 509 -34.00 -10.01 -8.35
CA LEU A 509 -34.00 -11.02 -9.40
C LEU A 509 -35.31 -11.00 -10.21
N GLY A 510 -36.46 -10.85 -9.55
CA GLY A 510 -37.76 -10.70 -10.21
C GLY A 510 -37.89 -9.41 -11.03
N ARG A 511 -37.16 -8.34 -10.71
CA ARG A 511 -37.02 -7.15 -11.58
C ARG A 511 -36.05 -7.43 -12.73
N PHE A 512 -34.89 -8.02 -12.46
CA PHE A 512 -33.86 -8.37 -13.45
C PHE A 512 -34.38 -9.32 -14.55
N SER A 513 -35.09 -10.41 -14.19
CA SER A 513 -35.71 -11.33 -15.14
C SER A 513 -36.87 -10.71 -15.95
N ARG A 514 -37.36 -9.53 -15.58
CA ARG A 514 -38.29 -8.71 -16.41
C ARG A 514 -37.56 -7.68 -17.28
N ARG A 515 -36.30 -7.35 -16.99
CA ARG A 515 -35.45 -6.48 -17.81
C ARG A 515 -34.78 -7.28 -18.95
N ILE A 516 -34.35 -8.52 -18.68
CA ILE A 516 -33.84 -9.43 -19.71
C ILE A 516 -34.95 -9.69 -20.74
N ARG A 517 -34.82 -9.06 -21.90
CA ARG A 517 -35.66 -9.39 -23.06
C ARG A 517 -35.17 -10.73 -23.63
N PRO A 518 -36.07 -11.63 -24.06
CA PRO A 518 -35.70 -12.62 -25.06
C PRO A 518 -35.08 -11.91 -26.25
N LEU A 519 -33.91 -12.37 -26.70
CA LEU A 519 -33.45 -12.01 -28.03
C LEU A 519 -34.44 -12.61 -29.03
N TYR A 520 -35.23 -11.75 -29.66
CA TYR A 520 -35.84 -12.09 -30.93
C TYR A 520 -34.69 -12.28 -31.92
N ASN A 521 -34.65 -13.45 -32.57
CA ASN A 521 -33.63 -13.83 -33.56
C ASN A 521 -33.70 -12.95 -34.81
#